data_AF-A0A3D0DAY3-F1
#
_entry.id   AF-A0A3D0DAY3-F1
#
_cell.length_a   1.000
_cell.length_b   1.000
_cell.length_c   1.000
_cell.angle_alpha   90.00
_cell.angle_beta   90.00
_cell.angle_gamma   90.00
#
_symmetry.space_group_name_H-M   'P 1'
#
loop_
_entity.id
_entity.type
_entity.pdbx_description
1 polymer ?
#
loop_
_entity_poly.entity_id
_entity_poly.type
_entity_poly.pdbx_seq_one_letter_code
_entity_poly.pdbx_strand_id
1 'polypeptide(L)'
;MAVEISINRATKTMVFPAGEADRIQEIVGGRMRKVGSLTSAGGTNRFVAGGDLDELAEMLRAEGYVVYLVGQKIEIEEDEEDEWWNE
;
A
#
# COMPACT_ATOMS: atom_id res chain seq x y z
N MET A 1 6.26 21.58 -2.93
CA MET A 1 6.93 20.32 -3.31
C MET A 1 5.86 19.24 -3.27
N ALA A 2 5.75 18.40 -4.29
CA ALA A 2 4.79 17.30 -4.27
C ALA A 2 5.32 16.18 -3.37
N VAL A 3 4.46 15.58 -2.55
CA VAL A 3 4.82 14.45 -1.71
C VAL A 3 4.68 13.17 -2.52
N GLU A 4 5.75 12.37 -2.52
CA GLU A 4 5.81 11.10 -3.23
C GLU A 4 5.43 9.94 -2.31
N ILE A 5 4.53 9.09 -2.78
CA ILE A 5 4.10 7.86 -2.10
C ILE A 5 4.40 6.69 -3.02
N SER A 6 5.13 5.71 -2.51
CA SER A 6 5.38 4.45 -3.22
C SER A 6 4.55 3.33 -2.62
N ILE A 7 3.79 2.62 -3.46
CA ILE A 7 2.98 1.47 -3.06
C ILE A 7 3.47 0.25 -3.85
N ASN A 8 3.99 -0.74 -3.14
CA ASN A 8 4.43 -1.99 -3.72
C ASN A 8 3.24 -2.95 -3.85
N ARG A 9 2.89 -3.35 -5.08
CA ARG A 9 1.79 -4.28 -5.37
C ARG A 9 2.05 -5.70 -4.87
N ALA A 10 3.29 -6.16 -4.92
CA ALA A 10 3.66 -7.50 -4.49
C ALA A 10 3.62 -7.66 -2.96
N THR A 11 4.15 -6.67 -2.23
CA THR A 11 4.24 -6.73 -0.76
C THR A 11 3.15 -5.92 -0.05
N LYS A 12 2.23 -5.31 -0.81
CA LYS A 12 1.20 -4.36 -0.33
C LYS A 12 1.78 -3.27 0.58
N THR A 13 3.04 -2.89 0.37
CA THR A 13 3.77 -1.99 1.27
C THR A 13 3.75 -0.58 0.75
N MET A 14 3.35 0.37 1.59
CA MET A 14 3.40 1.80 1.33
C MET A 14 4.60 2.44 2.03
N VAL A 15 5.28 3.34 1.33
CA VAL A 15 6.40 4.14 1.85
C VAL A 15 6.18 5.60 1.49
N PHE A 16 6.28 6.47 2.49
CA PHE A 16 6.07 7.91 2.38
C PHE A 16 6.75 8.67 3.54
N PRO A 17 6.91 10.01 3.46
CA PRO A 17 7.52 10.82 4.52
C PRO A 17 6.75 10.76 5.84
N ALA A 18 7.46 10.74 6.97
CA ALA A 18 6.85 10.47 8.27
C ALA A 18 5.84 11.53 8.72
N GLY A 19 6.03 12.78 8.30
CA GLY A 19 5.11 13.89 8.59
C GLY A 19 3.75 13.79 7.91
N GLU A 20 3.58 12.89 6.95
CA GLU A 20 2.33 12.73 6.19
C GLU A 20 1.44 11.60 6.72
N ALA A 21 1.88 10.89 7.77
CA ALA A 21 1.17 9.72 8.28
C ALA A 21 -0.24 10.02 8.76
N ASP A 22 -0.43 11.09 9.53
CA ASP A 22 -1.75 11.45 10.08
C ASP A 22 -2.70 11.84 8.94
N ARG A 23 -2.23 12.66 7.99
CA ARG A 23 -3.04 13.09 6.84
C ARG A 23 -3.41 11.92 5.92
N ILE A 24 -2.46 11.06 5.60
CA ILE A 24 -2.71 9.86 4.78
C ILE A 24 -3.71 8.94 5.52
N GLN A 25 -3.57 8.78 6.84
CA GLN A 25 -4.48 7.99 7.68
C GLN A 25 -5.91 8.54 7.68
N GLU A 26 -6.10 9.86 7.61
CA GLU A 26 -7.41 10.50 7.45
C GLU A 26 -8.03 10.22 6.07
N ILE A 27 -7.21 10.20 5.01
CA ILE A 27 -7.66 9.97 3.62
C ILE A 27 -8.04 8.51 3.39
N VAL A 28 -7.14 7.57 3.69
CA VAL A 28 -7.35 6.15 3.37
C VAL A 28 -8.01 5.38 4.51
N GLY A 29 -8.14 5.99 5.69
CA GLY A 29 -8.80 5.39 6.85
C GLY A 29 -8.18 4.06 7.26
N GLY A 30 -9.03 3.10 7.60
CA GLY A 30 -8.60 1.74 8.03
C GLY A 30 -7.90 0.92 6.94
N ARG A 31 -7.69 1.45 5.73
CA ARG A 31 -6.99 0.77 4.62
C ARG A 31 -5.47 0.83 4.74
N MET A 32 -4.91 1.33 5.84
CA MET A 32 -3.47 1.27 6.11
C MET A 32 -3.20 0.78 7.54
N ARG A 33 -2.14 -0.01 7.70
CA ARG A 33 -1.66 -0.47 9.01
C ARG A 33 -0.17 -0.25 9.15
N LYS A 34 0.26 0.37 10.24
CA LYS A 34 1.68 0.57 10.52
C LYS A 34 2.34 -0.78 10.80
N VAL A 35 3.37 -1.10 10.02
CA VAL A 35 4.15 -2.34 10.18
C VAL A 35 5.49 -2.09 10.86
N GLY A 36 6.02 -0.86 10.74
CA GLY A 36 7.27 -0.47 11.36
C GLY A 36 7.68 0.95 10.99
N SER A 37 8.73 1.44 11.64
CA SER A 37 9.41 2.67 11.26
C SER A 37 10.76 2.30 10.64
N LEU A 38 11.09 2.85 9.47
CA LEU A 38 12.45 2.74 8.93
C LEU A 38 13.28 3.81 9.64
N THR A 39 13.87 3.44 10.78
CA THR A 39 14.84 4.27 11.49
C THR A 39 16.17 4.21 10.77
N SER A 40 16.30 4.92 9.66
CA SER A 40 17.61 5.22 9.06
C SER A 40 17.55 6.62 8.47
N ALA A 41 17.92 7.59 9.29
CA ALA A 41 18.36 8.95 8.97
C ALA A 41 17.50 9.88 8.06
N GLY A 42 16.38 9.41 7.49
CA GLY A 42 15.61 10.16 6.48
C GLY A 42 14.10 10.34 6.73
N GLY A 43 13.56 9.82 7.85
CA GLY A 43 12.18 10.12 8.26
C GLY A 43 11.09 9.61 7.32
N THR A 44 11.18 8.37 6.82
CA THR A 44 10.11 7.71 6.04
C THR A 44 9.40 6.64 6.87
N ASN A 45 8.07 6.59 6.79
CA ASN A 45 7.26 5.54 7.42
C ASN A 45 6.98 4.38 6.46
N ARG A 46 6.80 3.18 7.02
CA ARG A 46 6.37 1.98 6.31
C ARG A 46 5.00 1.52 6.82
N PHE A 47 4.06 1.41 5.90
CA PHE A 47 2.70 0.92 6.16
C PHE A 47 2.38 -0.26 5.24
N VAL A 48 1.43 -1.10 5.63
CA VAL A 48 0.79 -2.09 4.75
C VAL A 48 -0.54 -1.51 4.32
N ALA A 49 -0.74 -1.41 3.01
CA ALA A 49 -2.02 -1.10 2.39
C ALA A 49 -2.94 -2.32 2.44
N GLY A 50 -4.21 -2.07 2.71
CA GLY A 50 -5.31 -3.03 2.63
C GLY A 50 -6.32 -2.62 1.56
N GLY A 51 -7.15 -3.59 1.16
CA GLY A 51 -8.13 -3.38 0.09
C GLY A 51 -7.51 -3.32 -1.30
N ASP A 52 -8.20 -2.64 -2.21
CA ASP A 52 -7.75 -2.43 -3.58
C ASP A 52 -6.67 -1.32 -3.63
N LEU A 53 -5.52 -1.65 -4.23
CA LEU A 53 -4.35 -0.76 -4.27
C LEU A 53 -4.48 0.33 -5.33
N ASP A 54 -5.23 0.06 -6.41
CA ASP A 54 -5.45 1.01 -7.48
C ASP A 54 -6.44 2.09 -7.00
N GLU A 55 -7.54 1.69 -6.35
CA GLU A 55 -8.44 2.64 -5.66
C GLU A 55 -7.70 3.48 -4.62
N LEU A 56 -6.83 2.86 -3.83
CA LEU A 56 -6.06 3.56 -2.81
C LEU A 56 -5.10 4.59 -3.42
N ALA A 57 -4.49 4.27 -4.56
CA ALA A 57 -3.66 5.21 -5.29
C ALA A 57 -4.48 6.37 -5.90
N GLU A 58 -5.68 6.11 -6.40
CA GLU A 58 -6.57 7.15 -6.93
C GLU A 58 -7.02 8.12 -5.84
N MET A 59 -7.40 7.63 -4.65
CA MET A 59 -7.75 8.48 -3.51
C MET A 59 -6.62 9.42 -3.11
N LEU A 60 -5.39 8.90 -3.05
CA LEU A 60 -4.22 9.72 -2.72
C LEU A 60 -3.87 10.71 -3.83
N ARG A 61 -4.02 10.34 -5.11
CA ARG A 61 -3.82 11.27 -6.23
C ARG A 61 -4.85 12.40 -6.23
N ALA A 62 -6.10 12.11 -5.87
CA ALA A 62 -7.16 13.12 -5.77
C ALA A 62 -6.82 14.21 -4.72
N GLU A 63 -6.08 13.83 -3.68
CA GLU A 63 -5.58 14.74 -2.63
C GLU A 63 -4.28 15.49 -3.01
N GLY A 64 -3.76 15.25 -4.22
CA GLY A 64 -2.57 15.93 -4.76
C GLY A 64 -1.24 15.21 -4.49
N TYR A 65 -1.26 13.96 -4.02
CA TYR A 65 -0.04 13.16 -3.87
C TYR A 65 0.41 12.55 -5.19
N VAL A 66 1.72 12.40 -5.34
CA VAL A 66 2.31 11.67 -6.48
C VAL A 66 2.49 10.21 -6.06
N VAL A 67 1.65 9.34 -6.60
CA VAL A 67 1.61 7.92 -6.21
C VAL A 67 2.21 7.02 -7.28
N TYR A 68 3.27 6.30 -6.91
CA TYR A 68 3.91 5.28 -7.73
C TYR A 68 3.47 3.89 -7.30
N LEU A 69 2.80 3.16 -8.22
CA LEU A 69 2.53 1.75 -8.07
C LEU A 69 3.73 0.97 -8.61
N VAL A 70 4.47 0.31 -7.72
CA VAL A 70 5.69 -0.43 -8.05
C VAL A 70 5.51 -1.94 -7.83
N GLY A 71 6.29 -2.74 -8.54
CA GLY A 71 6.16 -4.20 -8.53
C GLY A 71 5.09 -4.70 -9.50
N GLN A 72 5.23 -5.95 -9.94
CA GLN A 72 4.22 -6.59 -10.80
C GLN A 72 2.95 -6.84 -9.99
N LYS A 73 1.79 -6.67 -10.64
CA LYS A 73 0.52 -7.15 -10.10
C LYS A 73 0.64 -8.67 -10.07
N ILE A 74 0.64 -9.29 -8.89
CA ILE A 74 0.55 -10.74 -8.79
C ILE A 74 -0.89 -11.06 -9.18
N GLU A 75 -1.09 -11.52 -10.40
CA GLU A 75 -2.32 -12.22 -10.78
C GLU A 75 -2.24 -13.56 -10.05
N ILE A 76 -2.87 -13.63 -8.88
CA ILE A 76 -3.14 -14.93 -8.28
C ILE A 76 -4.30 -15.45 -9.13
N GLU A 77 -4.00 -16.27 -10.13
CA GLU A 77 -5.00 -17.21 -10.61
C GLU A 77 -5.39 -18.01 -9.37
N GLU A 78 -6.60 -17.78 -8.85
CA GLU A 78 -7.21 -18.69 -7.89
C GLU A 78 -7.36 -20.01 -8.63
N ASP A 79 -6.33 -20.85 -8.58
CA ASP A 79 -6.45 -22.27 -8.93
C ASP A 79 -7.61 -22.79 -8.08
N GLU A 80 -8.70 -23.11 -8.77
CA GLU A 80 -9.91 -23.69 -8.22
C GLU A 80 -9.55 -24.81 -7.25
N GLU A 81 -10.26 -24.83 -6.12
CA GLU A 81 -10.21 -25.86 -5.09
C GLU A 81 -9.93 -27.25 -5.67
N ASP A 82 -8.72 -27.77 -5.44
CA ASP A 82 -8.44 -29.19 -5.60
C ASP A 82 -9.32 -29.94 -4.59
N GLU A 83 -10.51 -30.34 -5.04
CA GLU A 83 -11.43 -31.28 -4.42
C GLU A 83 -10.72 -32.63 -4.21
N TRP A 84 -9.84 -32.73 -3.20
CA TRP A 84 -9.28 -34.00 -2.77
C TRP A 84 -10.26 -34.73 -1.84
N TRP A 85 -11.38 -35.17 -2.43
CA TRP A 85 -12.14 -36.33 -1.96
C TRP A 85 -11.72 -37.54 -2.81
N ASN A 86 -11.03 -38.49 -2.21
CA ASN A 86 -10.92 -39.90 -2.63
C ASN A 86 -10.35 -40.65 -1.43
N GLU A 87 -11.20 -41.15 -0.54
CA GLU A 87 -11.77 -42.52 -0.47
C GLU A 87 -11.15 -43.27 0.72
#